data_AF-X1TI00-F1
#
_entry.id   AF-X1TI00-F1
#
_cell.length_a   1.000
_cell.length_b   1.000
_cell.length_c   1.000
_cell.angle_alpha   90.00
_cell.angle_beta   90.00
_cell.angle_gamma   90.00
#
_symmetry.space_group_name_H-M   'P 1'
#
loop_
_entity.id
_entity.type
_entity.pdbx_description
1 polymer ?
#
loop_
_entity_poly.entity_id
_entity_poly.type
_entity_poly.pdbx_seq_one_letter_code
_entity_poly.pdbx_strand_id
1 'polypeptide(L)'
;EKCQEISSRLSLPMKFISGEYNLDGSRLTIFFSAEGRVDFRDLLKELTATYKTRIELRQVGPRDEAKLLGGYGRCGLPLCCTTYLTEFNPVSIRMAKEQDLPLNPMKISGVCGRLLCCLSHESSQYSIMKEKLPPIGQRVITHMGVATVVGGNPLKETVLVKLESDATVELPVEEVKPEGERPSKKKGA
;
A
#
# COMPACT_ATOMS: atom_id res chain seq x y z
N GLU A 1 5.32 -24.83 -19.12
CA GLU A 1 6.08 -25.09 -20.37
C GLU A 1 5.18 -25.24 -21.58
N LYS A 2 4.41 -26.32 -21.73
CA LYS A 2 3.56 -26.54 -22.93
C LYS A 2 2.57 -25.41 -23.25
N CYS A 3 2.01 -24.75 -22.23
CA CYS A 3 1.14 -23.58 -22.42
C CYS A 3 1.88 -22.37 -23.03
N GLN A 4 3.13 -22.14 -22.62
CA GLN A 4 3.96 -21.04 -23.13
C GLN A 4 4.35 -21.27 -24.59
N GLU A 5 4.62 -22.53 -24.96
CA GLU A 5 4.93 -22.92 -26.34
C GLU A 5 3.76 -22.62 -27.29
N ILE A 6 2.56 -23.09 -26.95
CA ILE A 6 1.35 -22.86 -27.75
C ILE A 6 1.02 -21.36 -27.83
N SER A 7 1.13 -20.64 -26.72
CA SER A 7 0.90 -19.19 -26.70
C SER A 7 1.89 -18.43 -27.56
N SER A 8 3.15 -18.84 -27.60
CA SER A 8 4.18 -18.21 -28.44
C SER A 8 3.90 -18.47 -29.92
N ARG A 9 3.48 -19.70 -30.26
CA ARG A 9 3.08 -20.05 -31.63
C ARG A 9 1.85 -19.27 -32.10
N LEU A 10 0.90 -19.02 -31.21
CA LEU A 10 -0.30 -18.22 -31.48
C LEU A 10 -0.05 -16.70 -31.33
N SER A 11 1.16 -16.27 -30.98
CA SER A 11 1.54 -14.86 -30.78
C SER A 11 0.61 -14.10 -29.82
N LEU A 12 0.19 -14.75 -28.73
CA LEU A 12 -0.71 -14.14 -27.75
C LEU A 12 0.07 -13.28 -26.73
N PRO A 13 -0.32 -12.01 -26.49
CA PRO A 13 0.38 -11.11 -25.57
C PRO A 13 -0.01 -11.39 -24.10
N MET A 14 0.42 -12.55 -23.59
CA MET A 14 0.13 -12.98 -22.22
C MET A 14 1.35 -13.59 -21.52
N LYS A 15 1.43 -13.38 -20.20
CA LYS A 15 2.45 -13.94 -19.32
C LYS A 15 1.80 -14.92 -18.35
N PHE A 16 2.13 -16.21 -18.47
CA PHE A 16 1.68 -17.23 -17.52
C PHE A 16 2.43 -17.10 -16.19
N ILE A 17 1.69 -17.25 -15.09
CA ILE A 17 2.20 -17.09 -13.73
C ILE A 17 2.25 -18.45 -13.02
N SER A 18 1.10 -19.09 -12.87
CA SER A 18 0.98 -20.39 -12.21
C SER A 18 -0.18 -21.19 -12.79
N GLY A 19 -0.17 -22.51 -12.56
CA GLY A 19 -1.26 -23.41 -12.91
C GLY A 19 -1.52 -24.35 -11.75
N GLU A 20 -2.78 -24.47 -11.35
CA GLU A 20 -3.19 -25.26 -10.19
C GLU A 20 -4.31 -26.21 -10.58
N TYR A 21 -4.18 -27.47 -10.15
CA TYR A 21 -5.27 -28.42 -10.22
C TYR A 21 -6.18 -28.26 -9.01
N ASN A 22 -7.48 -28.43 -9.24
CA ASN A 22 -8.39 -28.73 -8.14
C ASN A 22 -7.99 -30.04 -7.45
N LEU A 23 -8.45 -30.24 -6.21
CA LEU A 23 -8.17 -31.43 -5.41
C LEU A 23 -8.56 -32.76 -6.10
N ASP A 24 -9.63 -32.74 -6.89
CA ASP A 24 -10.14 -33.88 -7.63
C ASP A 24 -9.49 -34.06 -9.02
N GLY A 25 -8.59 -33.15 -9.42
CA GLY A 25 -7.93 -33.16 -10.73
C GLY A 25 -8.87 -32.88 -11.92
N SER A 26 -10.15 -32.57 -11.67
CA SER A 26 -11.15 -32.39 -12.73
C SER A 26 -11.04 -31.05 -13.46
N ARG A 27 -10.38 -30.08 -12.83
CA ARG A 27 -10.13 -28.74 -13.38
C ARG A 27 -8.69 -28.32 -13.16
N LEU A 28 -8.12 -27.69 -14.19
CA LEU A 28 -6.84 -26.99 -14.18
C LEU A 28 -7.11 -25.50 -14.36
N THR A 29 -6.80 -24.70 -13.34
CA THR A 29 -6.87 -23.24 -13.41
C THR A 29 -5.49 -22.67 -13.70
N ILE A 30 -5.36 -21.89 -14.76
CA ILE A 30 -4.10 -21.25 -15.16
C ILE A 30 -4.24 -19.75 -14.99
N PHE A 31 -3.35 -19.17 -14.19
CA PHE A 31 -3.28 -17.74 -13.93
C PHE A 31 -2.32 -17.06 -14.91
N PHE A 32 -2.77 -15.97 -15.52
CA PHE A 32 -1.95 -15.19 -16.46
C PHE A 32 -2.16 -13.68 -16.28
N SER A 33 -1.14 -12.91 -16.66
CA SER A 33 -1.17 -11.44 -16.71
C SER A 33 -1.10 -10.98 -18.17
N ALA A 34 -1.84 -9.92 -18.49
CA ALA A 34 -1.86 -9.29 -19.82
C ALA A 34 -2.32 -7.83 -19.67
N GLU A 35 -1.79 -6.93 -20.49
CA GLU A 35 -2.13 -5.49 -20.45
C GLU A 35 -3.55 -5.20 -20.97
N GLY A 36 -4.05 -6.04 -21.88
CA GLY A 36 -5.35 -5.89 -22.52
C GLY A 36 -6.19 -7.17 -22.49
N ARG A 37 -7.31 -7.13 -23.22
CA ARG A 37 -8.09 -8.34 -23.50
C ARG A 37 -7.34 -9.20 -24.49
N VAL A 38 -7.19 -10.48 -24.19
CA VAL A 38 -6.55 -11.45 -25.08
C VAL A 38 -7.59 -12.46 -25.54
N ASP A 39 -7.67 -12.70 -26.84
CA ASP A 39 -8.51 -13.79 -27.37
C ASP A 39 -7.73 -15.11 -27.29
N PHE A 40 -8.10 -15.94 -26.32
CA PHE A 40 -7.45 -17.22 -26.03
C PHE A 40 -8.29 -18.43 -26.49
N ARG A 41 -9.28 -18.24 -27.36
CA ARG A 41 -10.18 -19.34 -27.78
C ARG A 41 -9.43 -20.51 -28.42
N ASP A 42 -8.48 -20.23 -29.31
CA ASP A 42 -7.71 -21.30 -29.98
C ASP A 42 -6.69 -21.95 -29.04
N LEU A 43 -6.07 -21.16 -28.14
CA LEU A 43 -5.25 -21.68 -27.06
C LEU A 43 -6.05 -22.66 -26.18
N LEU A 44 -7.27 -22.30 -25.80
CA LEU A 44 -8.12 -23.15 -24.96
C LEU A 44 -8.49 -24.48 -25.65
N LYS A 45 -8.76 -24.45 -26.96
CA LYS A 45 -9.03 -25.68 -27.74
C LYS A 45 -7.85 -26.63 -27.72
N GLU A 46 -6.64 -26.13 -28.00
CA GLU A 46 -5.43 -26.95 -28.02
C GLU A 46 -5.04 -27.48 -26.64
N LEU A 47 -5.20 -26.64 -25.62
CA LEU A 47 -4.94 -27.06 -24.25
C LEU A 47 -5.92 -28.15 -23.81
N THR A 48 -7.21 -28.02 -24.13
CA THR A 48 -8.24 -29.03 -23.79
C THR A 48 -8.03 -30.33 -24.57
N ALA A 49 -7.53 -30.26 -25.81
CA ALA A 49 -7.14 -31.45 -26.56
C ALA A 49 -5.93 -32.17 -25.93
N THR A 50 -5.02 -31.41 -25.31
CA THR A 50 -3.81 -31.94 -24.68
C THR A 50 -4.07 -32.49 -23.28
N TYR A 51 -4.73 -31.71 -22.43
CA TYR A 51 -5.06 -32.06 -21.06
C TYR A 51 -6.55 -32.41 -21.07
N LYS A 52 -6.88 -33.70 -20.89
CA LYS A 52 -8.25 -34.24 -20.85
C LYS A 52 -9.01 -33.82 -19.58
N THR A 53 -8.91 -32.55 -19.23
CA THR A 53 -9.35 -31.92 -17.98
C THR A 53 -10.01 -30.59 -18.34
N ARG A 54 -10.94 -30.10 -17.52
CA ARG A 54 -11.52 -28.78 -17.75
C ARG A 54 -10.48 -27.70 -17.47
N ILE A 55 -10.19 -26.85 -18.46
CA ILE A 55 -9.20 -25.78 -18.31
C ILE A 55 -9.90 -24.45 -18.12
N GLU A 56 -9.47 -23.70 -17.12
CA GLU A 56 -9.94 -22.36 -16.81
C GLU A 56 -8.77 -21.38 -16.87
N LEU A 57 -8.83 -20.42 -17.79
CA LEU A 57 -7.83 -19.35 -17.91
C LEU A 57 -8.31 -18.14 -17.11
N ARG A 58 -7.52 -17.71 -16.12
CA ARG A 58 -7.85 -16.58 -15.26
C ARG A 58 -6.83 -15.46 -15.42
N GLN A 59 -7.29 -14.32 -15.91
CA GLN A 59 -6.50 -13.10 -15.95
C GLN A 59 -6.41 -12.52 -14.53
N VAL A 60 -5.20 -12.16 -14.10
CA VAL A 60 -4.95 -11.54 -12.80
C VAL A 60 -4.34 -10.15 -12.95
N GLY A 61 -4.67 -9.27 -12.01
CA GLY A 61 -4.08 -7.93 -11.96
C GLY A 61 -2.65 -7.96 -11.40
N PRO A 62 -1.93 -6.82 -11.45
CA PRO A 62 -0.52 -6.76 -11.05
C PRO A 62 -0.30 -7.06 -9.56
N ARG A 63 -1.29 -6.78 -8.70
CA ARG A 63 -1.23 -7.12 -7.27
C ARG A 63 -1.41 -8.61 -7.03
N ASP A 64 -2.33 -9.25 -7.75
CA ASP A 64 -2.57 -10.68 -7.63
C ASP A 64 -1.41 -11.48 -8.25
N GLU A 65 -0.79 -10.97 -9.32
CA GLU A 65 0.47 -11.49 -9.83
C GLU A 65 1.56 -11.49 -8.74
N ALA A 66 1.76 -10.36 -8.06
CA ALA A 66 2.70 -10.28 -6.94
C ALA A 66 2.31 -11.20 -5.77
N LYS A 67 1.01 -11.42 -5.53
CA LYS A 67 0.52 -12.34 -4.51
C LYS A 67 0.83 -13.80 -4.87
N LEU A 68 0.61 -14.20 -6.11
CA LEU A 68 0.86 -15.57 -6.59
C LEU A 68 2.35 -15.90 -6.63
N LEU A 69 3.18 -14.94 -7.07
CA LEU A 69 4.64 -15.09 -7.07
C LEU A 69 5.24 -14.99 -5.67
N GLY A 70 4.58 -14.26 -4.77
CA GLY A 70 5.10 -13.95 -3.45
C GLY A 70 6.30 -12.98 -3.49
N GLY A 71 7.00 -12.89 -2.37
CA GLY A 71 8.20 -12.08 -2.23
C GLY A 71 8.22 -11.24 -0.96
N TYR A 72 9.11 -10.24 -0.94
CA TYR A 72 9.33 -9.37 0.20
C TYR A 72 9.04 -7.91 -0.17
N GLY A 73 8.38 -7.21 0.74
CA GLY A 73 8.21 -5.77 0.67
C GLY A 73 9.52 -5.05 1.00
N ARG A 74 9.55 -3.75 0.70
CA ARG A 74 10.65 -2.86 1.08
C ARG A 74 10.91 -2.77 2.59
N CYS A 75 9.94 -3.15 3.40
CA CYS A 75 10.07 -3.27 4.85
C CYS A 75 10.87 -4.51 5.28
N GLY A 76 11.29 -5.36 4.34
CA GLY A 76 12.00 -6.63 4.61
C GLY A 76 11.07 -7.78 5.02
N LEU A 77 9.76 -7.53 5.15
CA LEU A 77 8.76 -8.55 5.49
C LEU A 77 8.13 -9.16 4.24
N PRO A 78 7.57 -10.39 4.33
CA PRO A 78 6.77 -10.95 3.25
C PRO A 78 5.63 -10.01 2.84
N LEU A 79 5.19 -10.09 1.58
CA LEU A 79 4.13 -9.21 1.07
C LEU A 79 2.86 -9.27 1.94
N CYS A 80 2.27 -8.11 2.24
CA CYS A 80 1.04 -8.07 3.05
C CYS A 80 -0.11 -8.83 2.40
N CYS A 81 -0.19 -8.81 1.06
CA CYS A 81 -1.22 -9.52 0.29
C CYS A 81 -1.10 -11.05 0.31
N THR A 82 0.07 -11.59 0.67
CA THR A 82 0.29 -13.04 0.83
C THR A 82 0.13 -13.52 2.27
N THR A 83 0.17 -12.61 3.23
CA THR A 83 0.19 -12.94 4.66
C THR A 83 -1.19 -12.79 5.29
N TYR A 84 -1.63 -11.55 5.52
CA TYR A 84 -2.85 -11.27 6.29
C TYR A 84 -3.88 -10.43 5.52
N LEU A 85 -3.45 -9.69 4.50
CA LEU A 85 -4.28 -8.69 3.83
C LEU A 85 -5.02 -9.34 2.67
N THR A 86 -6.26 -9.78 2.93
CA THR A 86 -7.15 -10.43 1.96
C THR A 86 -8.06 -9.44 1.23
N GLU A 87 -8.47 -8.37 1.91
CA GLU A 87 -9.32 -7.32 1.37
C GLU A 87 -8.53 -6.03 1.13
N PHE A 88 -8.80 -5.39 -0.01
CA PHE A 88 -8.02 -4.26 -0.47
C PHE A 88 -8.86 -2.99 -0.54
N ASN A 89 -8.70 -2.14 0.47
CA ASN A 89 -9.24 -0.80 0.42
C ASN A 89 -8.50 0.04 -0.64
N PRO A 90 -9.21 0.94 -1.33
CA PRO A 90 -8.59 1.85 -2.28
C PRO A 90 -7.60 2.76 -1.55
N VAL A 91 -6.37 2.80 -2.05
CA VAL A 91 -5.31 3.65 -1.50
C VAL A 91 -5.26 4.95 -2.31
N SER A 92 -5.20 6.09 -1.63
CA SER A 92 -5.10 7.39 -2.28
C SER A 92 -3.79 8.09 -1.95
N ILE A 93 -3.37 9.01 -2.83
CA ILE A 93 -2.16 9.84 -2.63
C ILE A 93 -2.31 10.74 -1.39
N ARG A 94 -3.54 11.09 -1.00
CA ARG A 94 -3.80 11.87 0.21
C ARG A 94 -3.28 11.17 1.46
N MET A 95 -3.40 9.84 1.53
CA MET A 95 -2.94 9.04 2.66
C MET A 95 -1.41 9.07 2.79
N ALA A 96 -0.68 9.14 1.68
CA ALA A 96 0.76 9.33 1.70
C ALA A 96 1.15 10.71 2.25
N LYS A 97 0.41 11.76 1.88
CA LYS A 97 0.60 13.12 2.44
C LYS A 97 0.28 13.16 3.93
N GLU A 98 -0.79 12.49 4.36
CA GLU A 98 -1.18 12.39 5.76
C GLU A 98 -0.14 11.65 6.61
N GLN A 99 0.70 10.81 6.02
CA GLN A 99 1.79 10.12 6.70
C GLN A 99 3.16 10.80 6.46
N ASP A 100 3.15 12.02 5.92
CA ASP A 100 4.34 12.84 5.67
C ASP A 100 5.40 12.12 4.80
N LEU A 101 4.93 11.24 3.91
CA LEU A 101 5.78 10.51 2.97
C LEU A 101 6.04 11.33 1.70
N PRO A 102 7.26 11.25 1.15
CA PRO A 102 7.59 11.93 -0.09
C PRO A 102 6.78 11.33 -1.26
N LEU A 103 6.22 12.19 -2.10
CA LEU A 103 5.36 11.80 -3.23
C LEU A 103 6.10 11.20 -4.43
N ASN A 104 7.32 10.71 -4.21
CA ASN A 104 8.09 10.01 -5.23
C ASN A 104 7.49 8.59 -5.44
N PRO A 105 7.11 8.19 -6.65
CA PRO A 105 6.57 6.86 -6.94
C PRO A 105 7.43 5.71 -6.37
N MET A 106 8.76 5.81 -6.42
CA MET A 106 9.65 4.79 -5.85
C MET A 106 9.50 4.64 -4.33
N LYS A 107 9.03 5.68 -3.64
CA LYS A 107 8.84 5.74 -2.19
C LYS A 107 7.39 5.51 -1.76
N ILE A 108 6.43 5.40 -2.67
CA ILE A 108 5.01 5.15 -2.32
C ILE A 108 4.37 3.98 -3.07
N SER A 109 5.07 3.39 -4.04
CA SER A 109 4.64 2.20 -4.75
C SER A 109 5.22 0.92 -4.13
N GLY A 110 4.41 -0.14 -4.11
CA GLY A 110 4.85 -1.49 -3.76
C GLY A 110 5.44 -2.23 -4.96
N VAL A 111 5.90 -3.46 -4.73
CA VAL A 111 6.48 -4.34 -5.76
C VAL A 111 5.51 -4.59 -6.92
N CYS A 112 4.20 -4.60 -6.65
CA CYS A 112 3.16 -4.73 -7.66
C CYS A 112 2.92 -3.45 -8.51
N GLY A 113 3.73 -2.40 -8.36
CA GLY A 113 3.60 -1.14 -9.10
C GLY A 113 2.43 -0.24 -8.68
N ARG A 114 1.55 -0.70 -7.78
CA ARG A 114 0.48 0.11 -7.18
C ARG A 114 0.94 0.76 -5.87
N LEU A 115 0.18 1.76 -5.40
CA LEU A 115 0.37 2.36 -4.08
C LEU A 115 0.37 1.30 -2.97
N LEU A 116 1.19 1.52 -1.94
CA LEU A 116 1.35 0.57 -0.85
C LEU A 116 0.06 0.41 -0.06
N CYS A 117 -0.28 -0.85 0.21
CA CYS A 117 -1.41 -1.19 1.08
C CYS A 117 -1.18 -0.73 2.54
N CYS A 118 0.07 -0.64 3.00
CA CYS A 118 0.43 -0.12 4.33
C CYS A 118 -0.13 1.28 4.59
N LEU A 119 -0.20 2.14 3.57
CA LEU A 119 -0.78 3.49 3.70
C LEU A 119 -2.23 3.43 4.18
N SER A 120 -3.01 2.50 3.64
CA SER A 120 -4.40 2.31 4.09
C SER A 120 -4.51 1.53 5.38
N HIS A 121 -3.58 0.64 5.67
CA HIS A 121 -3.58 -0.09 6.92
C HIS A 121 -3.30 0.82 8.12
N GLU A 122 -2.38 1.77 7.96
CA GLU A 122 -1.90 2.65 9.03
C GLU A 122 -2.70 3.96 9.14
N SER A 123 -3.48 4.36 8.13
CA SER A 123 -4.12 5.68 8.08
C SER A 123 -5.02 6.00 9.26
N SER A 124 -5.74 5.02 9.80
CA SER A 124 -6.62 5.20 10.96
C SER A 124 -5.80 5.54 12.21
N GLN A 125 -4.69 4.84 12.43
CA GLN A 125 -3.79 5.08 13.56
C GLN A 125 -3.09 6.43 13.45
N TYR A 126 -2.61 6.79 12.25
CA TYR A 126 -2.02 8.12 12.01
C TYR A 126 -3.02 9.24 12.29
N SER A 127 -4.28 9.08 11.91
CA SER A 127 -5.33 10.07 12.19
C SER A 127 -5.51 10.28 13.69
N ILE A 128 -5.61 9.20 14.46
CA ILE A 128 -5.75 9.25 15.93
C ILE A 128 -4.52 9.89 16.58
N MET A 129 -3.31 9.52 16.15
CA MET A 129 -2.06 10.10 16.66
C MET A 129 -1.96 11.60 16.36
N LYS A 130 -2.37 12.04 15.16
CA LYS A 130 -2.40 13.46 14.77
C LYS A 130 -3.43 14.28 15.55
N GLU A 131 -4.52 13.67 16.02
CA GLU A 131 -5.50 14.36 16.87
C GLU A 131 -4.97 14.65 18.29
N LYS A 132 -4.03 13.83 18.78
CA LYS A 132 -3.36 14.06 20.07
C LYS A 132 -2.35 15.20 20.00
N LEU A 133 -1.74 15.42 18.84
CA LEU A 133 -0.71 16.44 18.65
C LEU A 133 -1.31 17.86 18.61
N PRO A 134 -0.64 18.86 19.21
CA PRO A 134 -1.03 20.26 19.04
C PRO A 134 -0.88 20.69 17.56
N PRO A 135 -1.80 21.50 17.02
CA PRO A 135 -1.70 22.03 15.67
C PRO A 135 -0.43 22.85 15.45
N ILE A 136 0.11 22.76 14.24
CA ILE A 136 1.24 23.57 13.78
C ILE A 136 0.87 25.05 13.89
N GLY A 137 1.75 25.86 14.47
CA GLY A 137 1.56 27.28 14.73
C GLY A 137 0.94 27.60 16.09
N GLN A 138 0.52 26.62 16.88
CA GLN A 138 0.03 26.87 18.25
C GLN A 138 1.18 27.25 19.18
N ARG A 139 0.93 28.24 20.06
CA ARG A 139 1.82 28.56 21.17
C ARG A 139 1.62 27.57 22.31
N VAL A 140 2.73 27.08 22.83
CA VAL A 140 2.78 26.05 23.86
C VAL A 140 3.78 26.44 24.93
N ILE A 141 3.49 26.09 26.17
CA ILE A 141 4.38 26.27 27.32
C ILE A 141 5.17 24.98 27.50
N THR A 142 6.48 25.13 27.51
CA THR A 142 7.44 24.04 27.72
C THR A 142 8.28 24.35 28.96
N HIS A 143 9.05 23.37 29.46
CA HIS A 143 9.96 23.57 30.57
C HIS A 143 11.06 24.64 30.28
N MET A 144 11.30 24.94 29.00
CA MET A 144 12.27 25.95 28.54
C MET A 144 11.66 27.34 28.29
N GLY A 145 10.35 27.50 28.54
CA GLY A 145 9.61 28.73 28.25
C GLY A 145 8.56 28.55 27.16
N VAL A 146 8.05 29.67 26.64
CA VAL A 146 7.01 29.68 25.59
C VAL A 146 7.65 29.36 24.24
N ALA A 147 6.99 28.48 23.48
CA ALA A 147 7.46 28.01 22.18
C ALA A 147 6.30 27.94 21.18
N THR A 148 6.61 27.94 19.89
CA THR A 148 5.63 27.77 18.80
C THR A 148 5.84 26.43 18.12
N VAL A 149 4.79 25.64 17.93
CA VAL A 149 4.87 24.34 17.25
C VAL A 149 5.18 24.54 15.76
N VAL A 150 6.30 24.01 15.27
CA VAL A 150 6.70 24.05 13.85
C VAL A 150 6.44 22.73 13.13
N GLY A 151 6.34 21.62 13.86
CA GLY A 151 6.06 20.30 13.31
C GLY A 151 5.74 19.30 14.40
N GLY A 152 5.21 18.14 14.00
CA GLY A 152 4.92 17.04 14.91
C GLY A 152 5.33 15.71 14.29
N ASN A 153 5.81 14.79 15.12
CA ASN A 153 6.13 13.43 14.72
C ASN A 153 5.14 12.46 15.41
N PRO A 154 4.09 12.00 14.69
CA PRO A 154 3.06 11.14 15.26
C PRO A 154 3.60 9.81 15.79
N LEU A 155 4.63 9.24 15.17
CA LEU A 155 5.18 7.94 15.55
C LEU A 155 6.04 8.00 16.82
N LYS A 156 6.75 9.11 17.03
CA LYS A 156 7.58 9.34 18.22
C LYS A 156 6.81 10.00 19.36
N GLU A 157 5.57 10.43 19.12
CA GLU A 157 4.80 11.28 20.04
C GLU A 157 5.61 12.51 20.50
N THR A 158 6.38 13.10 19.58
CA THR A 158 7.18 14.31 19.79
C THR A 158 6.66 15.48 18.96
N VAL A 159 6.90 16.69 19.45
CA VAL A 159 6.62 17.95 18.76
C VAL A 159 7.91 18.74 18.60
N LEU A 160 8.10 19.28 17.40
CA LEU A 160 9.16 20.24 17.11
C LEU A 160 8.62 21.62 17.46
N VAL A 161 9.25 22.28 18.42
CA VAL A 161 8.89 23.61 18.86
C VAL A 161 10.04 24.59 18.64
N LYS A 162 9.69 25.81 18.27
CA LYS A 162 10.61 26.93 18.09
C LYS A 162 10.48 27.87 19.29
N LEU A 163 11.56 28.01 20.05
CA LEU A 163 11.64 28.90 21.21
C LEU A 163 11.80 30.37 20.77
N GLU A 164 11.55 31.32 21.66
CA GLU A 164 11.80 32.74 21.40
C GLU A 164 13.28 33.07 21.12
N SER A 165 14.20 32.19 21.56
CA SER A 165 15.64 32.25 21.27
C SER A 165 16.01 31.79 19.85
N ASP A 166 15.04 31.57 18.96
CA ASP A 166 15.18 31.04 17.59
C ASP A 166 15.68 29.58 17.51
N ALA A 167 15.96 28.94 18.65
CA ALA A 167 16.32 27.54 18.73
C ALA A 167 15.12 26.61 18.47
N THR A 168 15.33 25.56 17.67
CA THR A 168 14.35 24.50 17.43
C THR A 168 14.69 23.28 18.28
N VAL A 169 13.76 22.84 19.12
CA VAL A 169 13.92 21.68 19.99
C VAL A 169 12.79 20.68 19.77
N GLU A 170 13.10 19.39 19.86
CA GLU A 170 12.12 18.30 19.81
C GLU A 170 11.80 17.88 21.24
N LEU A 171 10.52 17.96 21.64
CA LEU A 171 10.05 17.63 22.98
C LEU A 171 8.93 16.59 22.92
N PRO A 172 8.81 15.69 23.91
CA PRO A 172 7.68 14.77 24.00
C PRO A 172 6.38 15.54 24.26
N VAL A 173 5.26 15.06 23.70
CA VAL A 173 3.94 15.71 23.81
C VAL A 173 3.51 15.93 25.27
N GLU A 174 3.91 15.04 26.18
CA GLU A 174 3.57 15.11 27.60
C GLU A 174 4.17 16.34 28.31
N GLU A 175 5.31 16.84 27.84
CA GLU A 175 6.01 18.00 28.41
C GLU A 175 5.48 19.34 27.87
N VAL A 176 4.54 19.29 26.94
CA VAL A 176 4.06 20.46 26.20
C VAL A 176 2.62 20.76 26.57
N LYS A 177 2.40 21.89 27.24
CA LYS A 177 1.05 22.35 27.61
C LYS A 177 0.58 23.43 26.64
N PRO A 178 -0.65 23.34 26.08
CA PRO A 178 -1.17 24.39 25.21
C PRO A 178 -1.36 25.71 25.97
N GLU A 179 -0.87 26.81 25.41
CA GLU A 179 -1.14 28.16 25.92
C GLU A 179 -2.52 28.61 25.39
N GLY A 180 -3.59 28.28 26.13
CA GLY A 180 -4.98 28.61 25.78
C GLY A 180 -5.78 27.49 25.12
N GLU A 181 -7.11 27.66 25.06
CA GLU A 181 -8.08 26.69 24.52
C GLU A 181 -7.75 26.29 23.07
N ARG A 182 -7.92 25.00 22.78
CA ARG A 182 -7.74 24.43 21.44
C ARG A 182 -8.53 25.26 20.42
N PRO A 183 -7.91 25.82 19.37
CA PRO A 183 -8.67 26.44 18.30
C PRO A 183 -9.55 25.35 17.67
N SER A 184 -10.87 25.52 17.77
CA SER A 184 -11.85 24.63 17.18
C SER A 184 -11.60 24.58 15.68
N LYS A 185 -11.24 23.39 15.17
CA LYS A 185 -11.11 23.15 13.72
C LYS A 185 -12.47 23.46 13.08
N LYS A 186 -12.58 24.62 12.40
CA LYS A 186 -13.69 24.91 11.47
C LYS A 186 -13.67 23.80 10.41
N LYS A 187 -14.69 22.94 10.42
CA LYS A 187 -14.99 22.02 9.31
C LYS A 187 -15.30 22.88 8.09
N GLY A 188 -14.33 22.99 7.18
CA GLY A 188 -14.54 23.55 5.85
C GLY A 188 -15.42 22.59 5.05
N ALA A 189 -16.42 23.18 4.39
CA ALA A 189 -17.42 22.58 3.52
C ALA A 189 -16.83 21.79 2.34
#